data_AF-A0AAF0T9T1-F1
#
_entry.id   AF-A0AAF0T9T1-F1
#
_cell.length_a   1.000
_cell.length_b   1.000
_cell.length_c   1.000
_cell.angle_alpha   90.00
_cell.angle_beta   90.00
_cell.angle_gamma   90.00
#
_symmetry.space_group_name_H-M   'P 1'
#
loop_
_entity.id
_entity.type
_entity.pdbx_description
1 polymer ?
#
loop_
_entity_poly.entity_id
_entity_poly.type
_entity_poly.pdbx_seq_one_letter_code
_entity_poly.pdbx_strand_id
1 'polypeptide(L)'
;MKGVMRFGKKGKLSTRYIGPYRIAKRISNVAYELELPQELEAVHPVFHISMLKKCIGDPSFILPTESIRIKDNLSYEEVPVQILDRQVRKLRTKNVASVKVL
;
A
#
# COMPACT_ATOMS: atom_id res chain seq x y z
N MET A 1 12.73 12.73 20.36
CA MET A 1 12.95 12.28 18.97
C MET A 1 11.73 12.66 18.14
N LYS A 2 11.97 13.35 17.03
CA LYS A 2 10.97 14.06 16.22
C LYS A 2 9.96 13.08 15.61
N GLY A 3 8.68 13.34 15.85
CA GLY A 3 7.57 12.57 15.27
C GLY A 3 7.60 12.65 13.75
N VAL A 4 7.59 11.49 13.10
CA VAL A 4 7.48 11.41 11.64
C VAL A 4 6.09 11.89 11.25
N MET A 5 6.02 13.01 10.54
CA MET A 5 4.77 13.55 9.99
C MET A 5 4.21 12.54 8.98
N ARG A 6 3.07 11.93 9.30
CA ARG A 6 2.37 11.00 8.41
C ARG A 6 1.31 11.79 7.66
N PHE A 7 1.52 12.03 6.37
CA PHE A 7 0.48 12.49 5.47
C PHE A 7 -0.66 11.43 5.43
N GLY A 8 -1.91 11.84 5.64
CA GLY A 8 -3.13 11.08 5.30
C GLY A 8 -3.78 10.22 6.39
N LYS A 9 -5.12 10.21 6.40
CA LYS A 9 -6.03 9.48 7.32
C LYS A 9 -5.82 7.96 7.26
N LYS A 10 -4.90 7.43 8.09
CA LYS A 10 -4.65 5.99 8.28
C LYS A 10 -5.79 5.26 8.99
N GLY A 11 -6.31 4.19 8.40
CA GLY A 11 -7.21 3.21 9.03
C GLY A 11 -6.53 1.87 9.36
N LYS A 12 -7.17 1.02 10.19
CA LYS A 12 -6.62 -0.30 10.62
C LYS A 12 -6.57 -1.38 9.52
N LEU A 13 -6.93 -1.07 8.28
CA LEU A 13 -7.12 -2.04 7.20
C LEU A 13 -6.60 -1.55 5.83
N SER A 14 -5.76 -0.52 5.81
CA SER A 14 -5.17 -0.06 4.56
C SER A 14 -3.92 -0.85 4.16
N THR A 15 -3.76 -1.01 2.86
CA THR A 15 -2.56 -1.60 2.26
C THR A 15 -1.35 -0.72 2.57
N ARG A 16 -0.31 -1.31 3.20
CA ARG A 16 0.91 -0.55 3.55
C ARG A 16 1.85 -0.35 2.36
N TYR A 17 1.75 -1.21 1.35
CA TYR A 17 2.58 -1.21 0.15
C TYR A 17 1.66 -1.22 -1.06
N ILE A 18 2.14 -0.66 -2.16
CA ILE A 18 1.41 -0.50 -3.41
C ILE A 18 2.18 -1.24 -4.50
N GLY A 19 1.48 -2.13 -5.20
CA GLY A 19 1.93 -2.79 -6.42
C GLY A 19 3.22 -3.61 -6.29
N PRO A 20 3.47 -4.52 -7.23
CA PRO A 20 4.83 -4.91 -7.57
C PRO A 20 5.34 -3.95 -8.64
N TYR A 21 6.50 -3.34 -8.40
CA TYR A 21 7.20 -2.63 -9.45
C TYR A 21 8.51 -3.33 -9.72
N ARG A 22 8.85 -3.47 -10.99
CA ARG A 22 10.15 -3.99 -11.40
C ARG A 22 11.19 -2.92 -11.12
N ILE A 23 12.37 -3.35 -10.69
CA ILE A 23 13.51 -2.45 -10.55
C ILE A 23 14.11 -2.28 -11.94
N ALA A 24 14.00 -1.08 -12.51
CA ALA A 24 14.61 -0.72 -13.79
C ALA A 24 16.13 -0.64 -13.64
N LYS A 25 16.59 0.06 -12.60
CA LYS A 25 18.01 0.33 -12.38
C LYS A 25 18.34 0.50 -10.91
N ARG A 26 19.56 0.09 -10.53
CA ARG A 26 20.17 0.47 -9.25
C ARG A 26 21.03 1.72 -9.47
N ILE A 27 20.61 2.86 -8.91
CA ILE A 27 21.32 4.13 -9.05
C ILE A 27 22.46 4.23 -8.03
N SER A 28 22.23 3.75 -6.82
CA SER A 28 23.26 3.73 -5.77
C SER A 28 23.08 2.52 -4.84
N ASN A 29 23.91 2.43 -3.80
CA ASN A 29 23.77 1.37 -2.81
C ASN A 29 22.39 1.35 -2.15
N VAL A 30 21.75 2.52 -2.06
CA VAL A 30 20.49 2.72 -1.34
C VAL A 30 19.35 3.25 -2.20
N ALA A 31 19.60 3.67 -3.45
CA ALA A 31 18.59 4.25 -4.34
C ALA A 31 18.34 3.36 -5.57
N TYR A 32 17.08 3.05 -5.83
CA TYR A 32 16.63 2.17 -6.90
C TYR A 32 15.53 2.86 -7.70
N GLU A 33 15.65 2.77 -9.02
CA GLU A 33 14.66 3.25 -9.98
C GLU A 33 13.67 2.12 -10.29
N LEU A 34 12.38 2.42 -10.20
CA LEU A 34 11.29 1.50 -10.46
C LEU A 34 10.63 1.79 -11.81
N GLU A 35 10.21 0.74 -12.51
CA GLU A 35 9.28 0.84 -13.64
C GLU A 35 7.88 1.13 -13.10
N LEU A 36 7.54 2.41 -13.01
CA LEU A 36 6.22 2.87 -12.61
C LEU A 36 5.26 2.90 -13.81
N PRO A 37 3.98 2.59 -13.61
CA PRO A 37 2.98 2.67 -14.66
C PRO A 37 2.58 4.13 -14.91
N GLN A 38 1.94 4.41 -16.04
CA GLN A 38 1.67 5.77 -16.50
C GLN A 38 0.74 6.55 -15.55
N GLU A 39 -0.10 5.87 -14.78
CA GLU A 39 -0.95 6.50 -13.75
C GLU A 39 -0.13 7.14 -12.62
N LEU A 40 1.15 6.77 -12.48
CA LEU A 40 2.09 7.28 -11.49
C LEU A 40 3.18 8.16 -12.10
N GLU A 41 2.99 8.69 -13.30
CA GLU A 41 3.99 9.53 -13.99
C GLU A 41 4.41 10.77 -13.16
N ALA A 42 3.50 11.30 -12.34
CA ALA A 42 3.80 12.41 -11.43
C ALA A 42 4.71 12.03 -10.25
N VAL A 43 4.93 10.73 -9.99
CA VAL A 43 5.77 10.23 -8.90
C VAL A 43 7.19 10.00 -9.40
N HIS A 44 8.17 10.51 -8.67
CA HIS A 44 9.56 10.28 -8.99
C HIS A 44 9.91 8.77 -8.90
N PRO A 45 10.46 8.14 -9.97
CA PRO A 45 10.62 6.69 -10.04
C PRO A 45 11.75 6.15 -9.14
N VAL A 46 12.57 7.02 -8.56
CA VAL A 46 13.68 6.62 -7.70
C VAL A 46 13.29 6.66 -6.23
N PHE A 47 13.47 5.52 -5.56
CA PHE A 47 13.13 5.33 -4.15
C PHE A 47 14.33 4.83 -3.35
N HIS A 48 14.34 5.20 -2.07
CA HIS A 48 15.29 4.65 -1.11
C HIS A 48 14.90 3.22 -0.73
N ILE A 49 15.87 2.32 -0.55
CA ILE A 49 15.65 0.89 -0.28
C ILE A 49 14.76 0.62 0.95
N SER A 50 14.77 1.51 1.94
CA SER A 50 13.91 1.40 3.14
C SER A 50 12.42 1.56 2.86
N MET A 51 12.05 2.15 1.72
CA MET A 51 10.66 2.27 1.27
C MET A 51 10.20 1.05 0.46
N LEU A 52 11.14 0.21 0.04
CA LEU A 52 10.88 -0.95 -0.80
C LEU A 52 10.76 -2.21 0.07
N LYS A 53 9.89 -3.12 -0.35
CA LYS A 53 9.81 -4.47 0.21
C LYS A 53 9.93 -5.47 -0.93
N LYS A 54 10.87 -6.42 -0.80
CA LYS A 54 11.02 -7.50 -1.79
C LYS A 54 9.71 -8.28 -1.85
N CYS A 55 9.13 -8.37 -3.04
CA CYS A 55 7.99 -9.25 -3.28
C CYS A 55 8.51 -10.68 -3.47
N ILE A 56 8.03 -11.62 -2.64
CA ILE A 56 8.45 -13.03 -2.64
C ILE A 56 7.17 -13.85 -2.89
N GLY A 57 6.98 -14.33 -4.11
CA GLY A 57 5.79 -15.05 -4.54
C GLY A 57 5.63 -15.04 -6.07
N ASP A 58 4.62 -15.74 -6.57
CA ASP A 58 4.24 -15.72 -7.98
C ASP A 58 3.62 -14.34 -8.33
N PRO A 59 4.10 -13.62 -9.37
CA PRO A 59 3.59 -12.30 -9.75
C PRO A 59 2.08 -12.24 -10.06
N SER A 60 1.43 -13.40 -10.22
CA SER A 60 -0.02 -13.57 -10.38
C SER A 60 -0.85 -13.22 -9.13
N PHE A 61 -0.28 -13.29 -7.93
CA PHE A 61 -0.98 -12.93 -6.66
C PHE A 61 -1.01 -11.43 -6.39
N ILE A 62 -0.43 -10.63 -7.27
CA ILE A 62 -0.19 -9.23 -7.02
C ILE A 62 -1.24 -8.43 -7.77
N LEU A 63 -2.20 -7.91 -7.01
CA LEU A 63 -3.31 -7.11 -7.53
C LEU A 63 -2.78 -6.02 -8.49
N PRO A 64 -3.36 -5.90 -9.69
CA PRO A 64 -3.02 -4.84 -10.62
C PRO A 64 -3.16 -3.47 -9.97
N THR A 65 -2.25 -2.57 -10.31
CA THR A 65 -2.23 -1.16 -9.90
C THR A 65 -3.49 -0.38 -10.33
N GLU A 66 -4.37 -1.00 -11.14
CA GLU A 66 -5.63 -0.47 -11.69
C GLU A 66 -6.61 0.11 -10.64
N SER A 67 -6.41 -0.16 -9.35
CA SER A 67 -7.32 0.31 -8.29
C SER A 67 -6.90 1.62 -7.61
N ILE A 68 -5.70 2.15 -7.87
CA ILE A 68 -5.19 3.31 -7.13
C ILE A 68 -5.33 4.56 -7.99
N ARG A 69 -6.50 5.19 -7.92
CA ARG A 69 -6.71 6.53 -8.49
C ARG A 69 -5.98 7.55 -7.60
N ILE A 70 -4.76 7.89 -7.99
CA ILE A 70 -4.05 9.00 -7.38
C ILE A 70 -4.71 10.30 -7.84
N LYS A 71 -5.17 11.10 -6.88
CA LYS A 71 -5.70 12.45 -7.09
C LYS A 71 -4.54 13.40 -7.38
N ASP A 72 -4.81 14.53 -8.01
CA ASP A 72 -3.78 15.53 -8.41
C ASP A 72 -2.89 16.02 -7.24
N ASN A 73 -3.38 15.91 -6.00
CA ASN A 73 -2.63 16.20 -4.78
C ASN A 73 -1.77 15.03 -4.27
N LEU A 74 -1.49 14.02 -5.11
CA LEU A 74 -0.76 12.80 -4.79
C LEU A 74 -1.37 11.95 -3.66
N SER A 75 -2.67 12.14 -3.37
CA SER A 75 -3.41 11.30 -2.42
C SER A 75 -4.20 10.21 -3.13
N TYR A 76 -4.45 9.10 -2.45
CA TYR A 76 -5.26 8.00 -2.98
C TYR A 76 -6.26 7.51 -1.93
N GLU A 77 -7.30 6.81 -2.37
CA GLU A 77 -8.29 6.22 -1.47
C GLU A 77 -7.85 4.82 -1.03
N GLU A 78 -7.72 4.64 0.28
CA GLU A 78 -7.35 3.36 0.90
C GLU A 78 -8.59 2.47 1.06
N VAL A 79 -8.78 1.48 0.17
CA VAL A 79 -9.88 0.51 0.25
C VAL A 79 -9.31 -0.89 0.49
N PRO A 80 -9.86 -1.69 1.42
CA PRO A 80 -9.43 -3.08 1.60
C PRO A 80 -9.73 -3.89 0.35
N VAL A 81 -8.80 -4.77 -0.04
CA VAL A 81 -8.88 -5.65 -1.23
C VAL A 81 -10.24 -6.30 -1.35
N GLN A 82 -10.66 -7.00 -0.30
CA GLN A 82 -11.99 -7.58 -0.20
C GLN A 82 -12.30 -7.87 1.27
N ILE A 83 -13.50 -7.51 1.72
CA ILE A 83 -14.02 -7.96 3.01
C ILE A 83 -14.76 -9.27 2.76
N LEU A 84 -14.24 -10.37 3.30
CA LEU A 84 -14.81 -11.70 3.16
C LEU A 84 -15.95 -11.96 4.12
N ASP A 85 -15.89 -11.38 5.33
CA ASP A 85 -16.87 -11.63 6.37
C ASP A 85 -16.94 -10.47 7.38
N ARG A 86 -18.11 -10.30 7.99
CA ARG A 86 -18.40 -9.34 9.06
C ARG A 86 -19.07 -10.09 10.21
N GLN A 87 -18.42 -10.14 11.36
CA GLN A 87 -18.96 -10.78 12.56
C GLN A 87 -18.94 -9.82 13.75
N VAL A 88 -19.96 -9.86 14.59
CA VAL A 88 -20.02 -9.08 15.83
C VAL A 88 -19.84 -10.04 17.01
N ARG A 89 -18.74 -9.88 17.74
CA ARG A 89 -18.45 -10.65 18.95
C ARG A 89 -19.00 -9.93 20.17
N LYS A 90 -19.92 -10.57 20.88
CA LYS A 90 -20.46 -10.07 22.15
C LYS A 90 -19.49 -10.46 23.28
N LEU A 91 -18.83 -9.46 23.87
CA LEU A 91 -18.03 -9.60 25.09
C LEU A 91 -18.90 -9.32 26.32
N ARG A 92 -18.37 -9.60 27.52
CA ARG A 92 -19.08 -9.43 28.80
C ARG A 92 -19.65 -8.01 29.01
N THR A 93 -18.97 -7.00 28.48
CA THR A 93 -19.34 -5.57 28.63
C THR A 93 -19.68 -4.84 27.34
N LYS A 94 -19.36 -5.40 26.16
CA LYS A 94 -19.57 -4.71 24.88
C LYS A 94 -19.61 -5.63 23.68
N ASN A 95 -20.22 -5.16 22.60
CA ASN A 95 -20.12 -5.79 21.29
C ASN A 95 -18.92 -5.23 20.52
N VAL A 96 -18.17 -6.10 19.87
CA VAL A 96 -17.03 -5.73 19.03
C VAL A 96 -17.27 -6.26 17.63
N ALA A 97 -17.42 -5.36 16.66
CA ALA A 97 -17.44 -5.72 15.25
C ALA A 97 -16.03 -6.13 14.79
N SER A 98 -15.95 -7.20 14.01
CA SER A 98 -14.71 -7.68 13.39
C SER A 98 -14.98 -8.06 11.95
N VAL A 99 -13.98 -7.84 11.11
CA VAL A 99 -14.04 -8.04 9.66
C VAL A 99 -12.92 -8.98 9.27
N LYS A 100 -13.24 -9.99 8.46
CA LYS A 100 -12.26 -10.82 7.78
C LYS A 100 -11.95 -10.17 6.43
N VAL A 101 -10.68 -9.96 6.14
CA VAL A 101 -10.19 -9.41 4.87
C VAL A 101 -9.44 -10.51 4.13
N LEU A 102 -9.50 -10.51 2.80
CA LEU A 102 -8.74 -11.41 1.93
C LEU A 102 -7.23 -11.16 2.07
#